data_AF-A0A3B9D0Z4-F1
#
_entry.id   AF-A0A3B9D0Z4-F1
#
_cell.length_a   1.000
_cell.length_b   1.000
_cell.length_c   1.000
_cell.angle_alpha   90.00
_cell.angle_beta   90.00
_cell.angle_gamma   90.00
#
_symmetry.space_group_name_H-M   'P 1'
#
loop_
_entity.id
_entity.type
_entity.pdbx_description
1 polymer ?
#
loop_
_entity_poly.entity_id
_entity_poly.type
_entity_poly.pdbx_seq_one_letter_code
_entity_poly.pdbx_strand_id
1 'polypeptide(L)'
;MTPGAKTVVKLLLAGLCVASLADEAGATADEADGVISSVKTSFPADPLPDFEFTDVTGGTLSLKDLKGKRWVASFVFSRCTQTCPQITQAVHDVHRRVKESAPDVLFVSITVDPKYDTVEQLGAWSNIFTKGDYSRWKWLTGSQKEIYELIVGGFALYVRENPPASRLPGLEVAHANRVVLVNEDGIPVASFLGTKPGDMNHLRQILDGTKEFPKPGPRRGAGPGFSITSADGSTVPIQIVPVQDNGAEKDGDSKGEDAGDRGEGDPEKGASAGAEHERDVIAVEQKQSVEEPLSEQVPDATEGEMSPAKHNRLIDQKLPAWARALPTLNAVLNSLAAICLVTGLMAIRSQNRDRHRNLMITAFVISVLFLLSYMTSHYAMYKYAEVRGRRFTGQGVWWGLYQLILWPHIALAAAVPVLAIRVFQHAFAQRWDAHRKLAKVTFPIWMYVSVTGVVIYLMLNHWPGA
;
A
#
# COMPACT_ATOMS: atom_id res chain seq x y z
N MET A 1 -12.83 49.63 -5.44
CA MET A 1 -12.38 48.33 -6.02
C MET A 1 -12.13 48.53 -7.51
N THR A 2 -10.89 48.30 -7.96
CA THR A 2 -10.46 48.57 -9.33
C THR A 2 -11.00 47.52 -10.33
N PRO A 3 -11.13 47.85 -11.63
CA PRO A 3 -11.64 46.93 -12.66
C PRO A 3 -10.90 45.59 -12.71
N GLY A 4 -9.60 45.58 -12.40
CA GLY A 4 -8.77 44.37 -12.35
C GLY A 4 -9.13 43.39 -11.22
N ALA A 5 -9.64 43.88 -10.08
CA ALA A 5 -10.06 43.02 -8.97
C ALA A 5 -11.34 42.23 -9.31
N LYS A 6 -12.24 42.83 -10.11
CA LYS A 6 -13.46 42.17 -10.58
C LYS A 6 -13.17 41.10 -11.64
N THR A 7 -12.13 41.29 -12.46
CA THR A 7 -11.69 40.31 -13.46
C THR A 7 -10.98 39.10 -12.84
N VAL A 8 -10.21 39.30 -11.77
CA VAL A 8 -9.57 38.20 -11.01
C VAL A 8 -10.60 37.38 -10.23
N VAL A 9 -11.61 38.03 -9.63
CA VAL A 9 -12.74 37.33 -8.99
C VAL A 9 -13.62 36.62 -10.03
N LYS A 10 -13.83 37.19 -11.22
CA LYS A 10 -14.52 36.50 -12.33
C LYS A 10 -13.74 35.33 -12.92
N LEU A 11 -12.41 35.38 -12.96
CA LEU A 11 -11.58 34.25 -13.40
C LEU A 11 -11.48 33.14 -12.33
N LEU A 12 -11.50 33.51 -11.05
CA LEU A 12 -11.64 32.55 -9.95
C LEU A 12 -13.04 31.91 -9.93
N LEU A 13 -14.10 32.68 -10.24
CA LEU A 13 -15.47 32.16 -10.40
C LEU A 13 -15.68 31.38 -11.70
N ALA A 14 -15.00 31.72 -12.80
CA ALA A 14 -15.03 30.96 -14.05
C ALA A 14 -14.22 29.65 -13.94
N GLY A 15 -13.15 29.64 -13.14
CA GLY A 15 -12.49 28.41 -12.69
C GLY A 15 -13.40 27.55 -11.79
N LEU A 16 -14.31 28.19 -11.04
CA LEU A 16 -15.39 27.52 -10.30
C LEU A 16 -16.51 27.00 -11.22
N CYS A 17 -16.76 27.62 -12.37
CA CYS A 17 -17.74 27.12 -13.35
C CYS A 17 -17.27 25.90 -14.16
N VAL A 18 -15.97 25.60 -14.20
CA VAL A 18 -15.49 24.28 -14.71
C VAL A 18 -15.78 23.16 -13.70
N ALA A 19 -16.01 23.48 -12.42
CA ALA A 19 -16.55 22.52 -11.45
C ALA A 19 -18.06 22.26 -11.64
N SER A 20 -18.78 23.13 -12.36
CA SER A 20 -20.22 22.96 -12.64
C SER A 20 -20.53 22.08 -13.85
N LEU A 21 -19.53 21.66 -14.62
CA LEU A 21 -19.68 20.61 -15.64
C LEU A 21 -19.34 19.21 -15.09
N ALA A 22 -19.03 19.11 -13.80
CA ALA A 22 -18.96 17.84 -13.08
C ALA A 22 -20.30 17.45 -12.43
N ASP A 23 -21.31 18.33 -12.48
CA ASP A 23 -22.62 18.12 -11.81
C ASP A 23 -23.64 17.35 -12.67
N GLU A 24 -23.41 17.17 -13.98
CA GLU A 24 -24.26 16.33 -14.85
C GLU A 24 -23.73 14.91 -15.08
N ALA A 25 -22.63 14.53 -14.42
CA ALA A 25 -22.16 13.14 -14.33
C ALA A 25 -22.36 12.53 -12.92
N GLY A 26 -23.06 13.25 -12.03
CA GLY A 26 -23.27 12.89 -10.62
C GLY A 26 -24.54 12.09 -10.31
N ALA A 27 -25.31 11.67 -11.31
CA ALA A 27 -26.58 10.95 -11.10
C ALA A 27 -26.57 9.58 -11.79
N THR A 28 -25.75 8.66 -11.27
CA THR A 28 -25.96 7.19 -11.20
C THR A 28 -24.61 6.55 -10.85
N ALA A 29 -24.09 6.84 -9.67
CA ALA A 29 -23.14 5.95 -9.03
C ALA A 29 -23.66 5.83 -7.60
N ASP A 30 -24.71 5.02 -7.50
CA ASP A 30 -25.19 4.50 -6.23
C ASP A 30 -24.00 3.97 -5.45
N GLU A 31 -24.02 4.29 -4.16
CA GLU A 31 -22.99 4.13 -3.17
C GLU A 31 -22.64 2.64 -3.02
N ALA A 32 -21.80 2.10 -3.90
CA ALA A 32 -21.05 0.89 -3.59
C ALA A 32 -19.83 1.31 -2.76
N ASP A 33 -20.12 1.78 -1.55
CA ASP A 33 -19.15 1.97 -0.49
C ASP A 33 -18.66 0.59 -0.08
N GLY A 34 -17.81 0.02 -0.92
CA GLY A 34 -17.03 -1.16 -0.64
C GLY A 34 -16.04 -0.80 0.44
N VAL A 35 -16.52 -0.73 1.68
CA VAL A 35 -15.74 -0.98 2.87
C VAL A 35 -15.11 -2.34 2.65
N ILE A 36 -13.91 -2.38 2.04
CA ILE A 36 -12.98 -3.47 2.29
C ILE A 36 -12.66 -3.29 3.76
N SER A 37 -13.49 -3.92 4.60
CA SER A 37 -13.27 -4.00 6.03
C SER A 37 -11.86 -4.53 6.18
N SER A 38 -11.00 -3.72 6.78
CA SER A 38 -9.77 -4.26 7.31
C SER A 38 -10.20 -5.25 8.38
N VAL A 39 -9.83 -6.52 8.14
CA VAL A 39 -9.98 -7.71 8.99
C VAL A 39 -11.14 -8.65 8.58
N LYS A 40 -10.78 -9.71 7.84
CA LYS A 40 -11.15 -11.11 8.18
C LYS A 40 -10.20 -12.10 7.48
N THR A 41 -8.88 -11.97 7.67
CA THR A 41 -8.03 -13.16 7.56
C THR A 41 -8.29 -13.99 8.80
N SER A 42 -9.25 -14.89 8.69
CA SER A 42 -9.53 -15.89 9.70
C SER A 42 -8.33 -16.84 9.76
N PHE A 43 -7.46 -16.66 10.74
CA PHE A 43 -6.43 -17.64 11.04
C PHE A 43 -7.08 -18.98 11.36
N PRO A 44 -6.44 -20.11 11.02
CA PRO A 44 -6.95 -21.39 11.45
C PRO A 44 -7.12 -21.43 12.98
N ALA A 45 -8.15 -22.11 13.49
CA ALA A 45 -8.35 -22.32 14.93
C ALA A 45 -7.29 -23.22 15.60
N ASP A 46 -6.19 -23.51 14.91
CA ASP A 46 -5.12 -24.33 15.44
C ASP A 46 -4.20 -23.47 16.31
N PRO A 47 -3.86 -23.91 17.53
CA PRO A 47 -2.84 -23.25 18.34
C PRO A 47 -1.52 -23.15 17.60
N LEU A 48 -0.72 -22.14 17.96
CA LEU A 48 0.64 -22.05 17.47
C LEU A 48 1.45 -23.31 17.83
N PRO A 49 2.39 -23.74 16.97
CA PRO A 49 3.37 -24.74 17.35
C PRO A 49 4.12 -24.33 18.61
N ASP A 50 4.49 -25.30 19.44
CA ASP A 50 5.37 -25.05 20.57
C ASP A 50 6.70 -24.44 20.06
N PHE A 51 7.15 -23.40 20.74
CA PHE A 51 8.43 -22.75 20.49
C PHE A 51 9.07 -22.35 21.82
N GLU A 52 10.38 -22.19 21.81
CA GLU A 52 11.16 -21.63 22.91
C GLU A 52 12.30 -20.79 22.32
N PHE A 53 12.31 -19.49 22.62
CA PHE A 53 13.31 -18.56 22.09
C PHE A 53 13.97 -17.77 23.22
N THR A 54 15.15 -17.25 22.95
CA THR A 54 15.93 -16.47 23.91
C THR A 54 15.41 -15.04 23.98
N ASP A 55 15.13 -14.55 25.18
CA ASP A 55 14.75 -13.14 25.41
C ASP A 55 16.01 -12.26 25.57
N VAL A 56 15.98 -11.04 25.04
CA VAL A 56 17.11 -10.09 25.17
C VAL A 56 17.43 -9.70 26.62
N THR A 57 16.48 -9.82 27.53
CA THR A 57 16.67 -9.58 28.98
C THR A 57 17.31 -10.75 29.71
N GLY A 58 17.57 -11.85 29.00
CA GLY A 58 18.04 -13.11 29.55
C GLY A 58 16.91 -14.12 29.77
N GLY A 59 17.28 -15.40 29.77
CA GLY A 59 16.33 -16.52 29.85
C GLY A 59 15.68 -16.86 28.52
N THR A 60 14.66 -17.72 28.59
CA THR A 60 13.87 -18.15 27.44
C THR A 60 12.40 -17.80 27.65
N LEU A 61 11.70 -17.57 26.54
CA LEU A 61 10.25 -17.42 26.48
C LEU A 61 9.68 -18.50 25.56
N SER A 62 8.73 -19.25 26.08
CA SER A 62 8.02 -20.29 25.34
C SER A 62 6.55 -19.96 25.16
N LEU A 63 5.88 -20.69 24.26
CA LEU A 63 4.43 -20.60 24.13
C LEU A 63 3.70 -20.92 25.44
N LYS A 64 4.27 -21.80 26.30
CA LYS A 64 3.68 -22.18 27.59
C LYS A 64 3.64 -21.00 28.56
N ASP A 65 4.62 -20.11 28.51
CA ASP A 65 4.68 -18.91 29.34
C ASP A 65 3.67 -17.84 28.92
N LEU A 66 3.22 -17.92 27.66
CA LEU A 66 2.22 -17.03 27.07
C LEU A 66 0.78 -17.54 27.22
N LYS A 67 0.59 -18.82 27.59
CA LYS A 67 -0.75 -19.39 27.79
C LYS A 67 -1.51 -18.64 28.89
N GLY A 68 -2.81 -18.46 28.67
CA GLY A 68 -3.68 -17.69 29.55
C GLY A 68 -3.56 -16.18 29.38
N LYS A 69 -2.70 -15.69 28.49
CA LYS A 69 -2.51 -14.25 28.23
C LYS A 69 -2.77 -13.92 26.77
N ARG A 70 -3.39 -12.76 26.52
CA ARG A 70 -3.45 -12.18 25.18
C ARG A 70 -2.11 -11.54 24.86
N TRP A 71 -1.68 -11.68 23.61
CA TRP A 71 -0.43 -11.06 23.20
C TRP A 71 -0.40 -10.64 21.74
N VAL A 72 0.47 -9.68 21.46
CA VAL A 72 0.68 -9.11 20.13
C VAL A 72 2.04 -9.56 19.61
N ALA A 73 2.04 -10.31 18.50
CA ALA A 73 3.23 -10.75 17.81
C ALA A 73 3.64 -9.75 16.72
N SER A 74 4.93 -9.44 16.63
CA SER A 74 5.51 -8.70 15.51
C SER A 74 6.85 -9.32 15.08
N PHE A 75 7.15 -9.22 13.78
CA PHE A 75 8.35 -9.79 13.16
C PHE A 75 9.17 -8.67 12.54
N VAL A 76 10.42 -8.49 12.98
CA VAL A 76 11.28 -7.36 12.62
C VAL A 76 12.75 -7.79 12.62
N PHE A 77 13.69 -6.94 12.21
CA PHE A 77 15.12 -7.18 12.42
C PHE A 77 15.88 -5.84 12.49
N SER A 78 16.99 -5.79 13.24
CA SER A 78 17.60 -4.51 13.66
C SER A 78 18.23 -3.71 12.53
N ARG A 79 18.72 -4.39 11.47
CA ARG A 79 19.38 -3.73 10.31
C ARG A 79 18.41 -3.16 9.29
N CYS A 80 17.14 -3.52 9.37
CA CYS A 80 16.11 -3.12 8.42
C CYS A 80 16.01 -1.59 8.33
N THR A 81 16.31 -1.02 7.16
CA THR A 81 16.34 0.45 6.96
C THR A 81 15.02 1.02 6.44
N GLN A 82 14.01 0.18 6.25
CA GLN A 82 12.73 0.57 5.65
C GLN A 82 11.54 0.45 6.61
N THR A 83 10.84 -0.68 6.59
CA THR A 83 9.51 -0.82 7.21
C THR A 83 9.59 -1.14 8.69
N CYS A 84 10.62 -1.87 9.13
CA CYS A 84 10.70 -2.36 10.51
C CYS A 84 10.73 -1.23 11.55
N PRO A 85 11.49 -0.12 11.39
CA PRO A 85 11.40 1.00 12.33
C PRO A 85 9.99 1.62 12.43
N GLN A 86 9.24 1.64 11.32
CA GLN A 86 7.88 2.18 11.30
C GLN A 86 6.90 1.25 12.03
N ILE A 87 7.01 -0.06 11.79
CA ILE A 87 6.18 -1.08 12.46
C ILE A 87 6.47 -1.07 13.97
N THR A 88 7.74 -1.09 14.36
CA THR A 88 8.13 -1.05 15.78
C THR A 88 7.64 0.22 16.46
N GLN A 89 7.73 1.37 15.80
CA GLN A 89 7.17 2.63 16.32
C GLN A 89 5.65 2.52 16.51
N ALA A 90 4.92 1.95 15.55
CA ALA A 90 3.48 1.77 15.65
C ALA A 90 3.10 0.83 16.80
N VAL A 91 3.83 -0.28 16.97
CA VAL A 91 3.65 -1.20 18.12
C VAL A 91 3.97 -0.49 19.44
N HIS A 92 5.03 0.34 19.49
CA HIS A 92 5.36 1.15 20.67
C HIS A 92 4.22 2.09 21.05
N ASP A 93 3.61 2.75 20.07
CA ASP A 93 2.49 3.65 20.31
C ASP A 93 1.25 2.92 20.83
N VAL A 94 0.96 1.72 20.32
CA VAL A 94 -0.11 0.86 20.87
C VAL A 94 0.25 0.44 22.29
N HIS A 95 1.42 -0.16 22.52
CA HIS A 95 1.88 -0.64 23.82
C HIS A 95 1.78 0.43 24.93
N ARG A 96 2.17 1.67 24.61
CA ARG A 96 2.09 2.81 25.52
C ARG A 96 0.65 3.22 25.82
N ARG A 97 -0.21 3.30 24.78
CA ARG A 97 -1.60 3.77 24.92
C ARG A 97 -2.49 2.77 25.66
N VAL A 98 -2.22 1.47 25.50
CA VAL A 98 -3.00 0.40 26.15
C VAL A 98 -2.44 0.00 27.53
N LYS A 99 -1.52 0.81 28.10
CA LYS A 99 -0.84 0.47 29.36
C LYS A 99 -1.80 0.41 30.55
N GLU A 100 -2.78 1.31 30.60
CA GLU A 100 -3.74 1.40 31.70
C GLU A 100 -4.99 0.55 31.45
N SER A 101 -5.48 0.52 30.22
CA SER A 101 -6.69 -0.19 29.79
C SER A 101 -6.50 -1.70 29.61
N ALA A 102 -5.30 -2.14 29.23
CA ALA A 102 -5.01 -3.55 28.94
C ALA A 102 -3.68 -4.01 29.58
N PRO A 103 -3.51 -3.90 30.90
CA PRO A 103 -2.23 -4.15 31.58
C PRO A 103 -1.73 -5.59 31.39
N ASP A 104 -2.64 -6.56 31.23
CA ASP A 104 -2.33 -7.99 31.14
C ASP A 104 -1.89 -8.45 29.73
N VAL A 105 -1.97 -7.56 28.72
CA VAL A 105 -1.56 -7.87 27.35
C VAL A 105 -0.05 -7.78 27.21
N LEU A 106 0.55 -8.84 26.66
CA LEU A 106 1.97 -8.88 26.32
C LEU A 106 2.23 -8.49 24.86
N PHE A 107 3.41 -7.95 24.60
CA PHE A 107 3.91 -7.66 23.27
C PHE A 107 5.16 -8.51 23.06
N VAL A 108 5.26 -9.18 21.91
CA VAL A 108 6.35 -10.09 21.60
C VAL A 108 6.87 -9.77 20.20
N SER A 109 8.10 -9.26 20.14
CA SER A 109 8.80 -8.99 18.88
C SER A 109 9.84 -10.07 18.64
N ILE A 110 9.73 -10.79 17.51
CA ILE A 110 10.64 -11.88 17.15
C ILE A 110 11.52 -11.41 15.98
N THR A 111 12.84 -11.57 16.10
CA THR A 111 13.73 -11.23 14.98
C THR A 111 13.61 -12.21 13.83
N VAL A 112 13.66 -11.73 12.58
CA VAL A 112 13.76 -12.57 11.38
C VAL A 112 15.19 -12.70 10.83
N ASP A 113 16.16 -12.06 11.47
CA ASP A 113 17.59 -12.11 11.11
C ASP A 113 18.46 -12.46 12.35
N PRO A 114 18.24 -13.62 12.99
CA PRO A 114 18.92 -13.97 14.24
C PRO A 114 20.43 -14.19 14.09
N LYS A 115 20.94 -14.36 12.86
CA LYS A 115 22.38 -14.43 12.60
C LYS A 115 23.09 -13.12 12.94
N TYR A 116 22.41 -11.99 12.77
CA TYR A 116 22.93 -10.66 13.11
C TYR A 116 22.34 -10.15 14.43
N ASP A 117 21.05 -10.40 14.65
CA ASP A 117 20.33 -9.96 15.85
C ASP A 117 20.63 -10.91 17.03
N THR A 118 21.86 -10.83 17.53
CA THR A 118 22.25 -11.42 18.82
C THR A 118 21.49 -10.75 19.96
N VAL A 119 21.51 -11.35 21.15
CA VAL A 119 20.89 -10.80 22.36
C VAL A 119 21.34 -9.36 22.61
N GLU A 120 22.63 -9.08 22.43
CA GLU A 120 23.21 -7.75 22.63
C GLU A 120 22.74 -6.77 21.55
N GLN A 121 22.77 -7.18 20.28
CA GLN A 121 22.40 -6.32 19.14
C GLN A 121 20.90 -6.00 19.14
N LEU A 122 20.05 -7.02 19.33
CA LEU A 122 18.61 -6.86 19.42
C LEU A 122 18.21 -6.11 20.71
N GLY A 123 18.93 -6.36 21.82
CA GLY A 123 18.77 -5.64 23.07
C GLY A 123 19.04 -4.13 22.91
N ALA A 124 20.16 -3.77 22.29
CA ALA A 124 20.51 -2.38 22.02
C ALA A 124 19.46 -1.67 21.15
N TRP A 125 18.97 -2.35 20.11
CA TRP A 125 17.95 -1.79 19.20
C TRP A 125 16.58 -1.66 19.86
N SER A 126 16.13 -2.70 20.56
CA SER A 126 14.84 -2.71 21.28
C SER A 126 14.78 -1.65 22.38
N ASN A 127 15.90 -1.38 23.05
CA ASN A 127 15.97 -0.40 24.14
C ASN A 127 15.60 1.03 23.70
N ILE A 128 15.75 1.36 22.41
CA ILE A 128 15.32 2.64 21.83
C ILE A 128 13.81 2.85 22.06
N PHE A 129 13.03 1.77 22.03
CA PHE A 129 11.58 1.78 22.15
C PHE A 129 11.09 1.42 23.55
N THR A 130 11.73 0.45 24.21
CA THR A 130 11.32 -0.02 25.55
C THR A 130 11.81 0.90 26.66
N LYS A 131 12.90 1.66 26.44
CA LYS A 131 13.50 2.56 27.44
C LYS A 131 13.80 1.86 28.78
N GLY A 132 14.27 0.61 28.69
CA GLY A 132 14.56 -0.24 29.85
C GLY A 132 13.37 -0.99 30.45
N ASP A 133 12.13 -0.73 30.02
CA ASP A 133 10.95 -1.46 30.49
C ASP A 133 10.59 -2.62 29.55
N TYR A 134 11.04 -3.82 29.93
CA TYR A 134 10.76 -5.08 29.23
C TYR A 134 9.70 -5.94 29.94
N SER A 135 8.93 -5.35 30.87
CA SER A 135 7.95 -6.10 31.67
C SER A 135 6.83 -6.68 30.80
N ARG A 136 6.30 -5.86 29.89
CA ARG A 136 5.19 -6.21 28.98
C ARG A 136 5.62 -6.41 27.53
N TRP A 137 6.82 -5.99 27.15
CA TRP A 137 7.32 -6.13 25.77
C TRP A 137 8.60 -6.96 25.72
N LYS A 138 8.43 -8.20 25.26
CA LYS A 138 9.46 -9.22 25.10
C LYS A 138 10.04 -9.17 23.69
N TRP A 139 11.35 -9.43 23.60
CA TRP A 139 12.11 -9.35 22.35
C TRP A 139 12.93 -10.63 22.22
N LEU A 140 12.66 -11.40 21.17
CA LEU A 140 13.13 -12.77 21.05
C LEU A 140 14.07 -12.97 19.87
N THR A 141 15.09 -13.79 20.08
CA THR A 141 16.01 -14.31 19.07
C THR A 141 16.24 -15.81 19.28
N GLY A 142 16.80 -16.52 18.30
CA GLY A 142 16.93 -17.97 18.35
C GLY A 142 17.36 -18.59 17.03
N SER A 143 17.04 -19.87 16.84
CA SER A 143 17.34 -20.55 15.59
C SER A 143 16.54 -19.96 14.43
N GLN A 144 17.23 -19.56 13.35
CA GLN A 144 16.56 -19.05 12.13
C GLN A 144 15.55 -20.05 11.58
N LYS A 145 15.88 -21.34 11.63
CA LYS A 145 15.01 -22.41 11.13
C LYS A 145 13.69 -22.45 11.91
N GLU A 146 13.77 -22.51 13.24
CA GLU A 146 12.59 -22.60 14.12
C GLU A 146 11.73 -21.34 14.04
N ILE A 147 12.36 -20.16 13.97
CA ILE A 147 11.65 -18.90 13.76
C ILE A 147 10.90 -18.92 12.43
N TYR A 148 11.52 -19.37 11.35
CA TYR A 148 10.89 -19.36 10.02
C TYR A 148 9.77 -20.40 9.95
N GLU A 149 9.96 -21.57 10.55
CA GLU A 149 8.92 -22.60 10.68
C GLU A 149 7.73 -22.09 11.50
N LEU A 150 7.95 -21.33 12.57
CA LEU A 150 6.88 -20.71 13.35
C LEU A 150 6.12 -19.65 12.53
N ILE A 151 6.84 -18.79 11.81
CA ILE A 151 6.23 -17.71 10.99
C ILE A 151 5.38 -18.29 9.87
N VAL A 152 5.91 -19.27 9.13
CA VAL A 152 5.21 -19.89 8.00
C VAL A 152 4.12 -20.86 8.49
N GLY A 153 4.47 -21.76 9.41
CA GLY A 153 3.61 -22.86 9.84
C GLY A 153 2.62 -22.49 10.93
N GLY A 154 2.96 -21.55 11.83
CA GLY A 154 2.09 -21.07 12.89
C GLY A 154 1.29 -19.84 12.49
N PHE A 155 1.99 -18.81 12.02
CA PHE A 155 1.36 -17.52 11.67
C PHE A 155 0.89 -17.44 10.21
N ALA A 156 1.16 -18.43 9.36
CA ALA A 156 0.81 -18.38 7.93
C ALA A 156 1.31 -17.09 7.24
N LEU A 157 2.49 -16.60 7.66
CA LEU A 157 3.12 -15.41 7.12
C LEU A 157 4.34 -15.80 6.28
N TYR A 158 4.64 -14.99 5.27
CA TYR A 158 5.82 -15.17 4.44
C TYR A 158 7.08 -14.65 5.13
N VAL A 159 8.16 -15.42 5.07
CA VAL A 159 9.51 -15.01 5.45
C VAL A 159 10.54 -15.76 4.60
N ARG A 160 11.56 -15.06 4.12
CA ARG A 160 12.69 -15.63 3.39
C ARG A 160 13.91 -14.72 3.46
N GLU A 161 15.09 -15.31 3.61
CA GLU A 161 16.35 -14.59 3.42
C GLU A 161 16.52 -14.21 1.94
N ASN A 162 16.89 -12.97 1.65
CA ASN A 162 17.10 -12.55 0.27
C ASN A 162 18.37 -13.21 -0.30
N PRO A 163 18.31 -13.75 -1.54
CA PRO A 163 19.46 -14.37 -2.16
C PRO A 163 20.59 -13.33 -2.35
N PRO A 164 21.87 -13.76 -2.38
CA PRO A 164 23.03 -12.86 -2.37
C PRO A 164 22.95 -11.73 -3.40
N ALA A 165 22.46 -12.02 -4.61
CA ALA A 165 22.31 -11.03 -5.68
C ALA A 165 21.31 -9.89 -5.37
N SER A 166 20.32 -10.15 -4.50
CA SER A 166 19.28 -9.19 -4.10
C SER A 166 19.42 -8.70 -2.65
N ARG A 167 20.50 -9.12 -1.96
CA ARG A 167 20.77 -8.78 -0.57
C ARG A 167 21.37 -7.38 -0.48
N LEU A 168 20.50 -6.38 -0.45
CA LEU A 168 20.91 -4.99 -0.21
C LEU A 168 21.05 -4.73 1.29
N PRO A 169 22.00 -3.87 1.72
CA PRO A 169 22.11 -3.46 3.13
C PRO A 169 20.79 -2.91 3.68
N GLY A 170 20.30 -3.53 4.75
CA GLY A 170 19.02 -3.21 5.38
C GLY A 170 17.77 -3.79 4.71
N LEU A 171 17.94 -4.70 3.75
CA LEU A 171 16.91 -5.52 3.10
C LEU A 171 17.36 -6.97 3.00
N GLU A 172 18.04 -7.49 4.03
CA GLU A 172 18.61 -8.83 4.02
C GLU A 172 17.55 -9.94 4.06
N VAL A 173 16.39 -9.65 4.64
CA VAL A 173 15.28 -10.58 4.81
C VAL A 173 13.99 -9.97 4.27
N ALA A 174 13.29 -10.71 3.40
CA ALA A 174 11.94 -10.37 2.96
C ALA A 174 10.92 -11.08 3.86
N HIS A 175 10.05 -10.32 4.52
CA HIS A 175 9.00 -10.88 5.38
C HIS A 175 7.71 -10.05 5.35
N ALA A 176 6.63 -10.62 5.85
CA ALA A 176 5.35 -9.93 5.96
C ALA A 176 5.41 -8.78 6.98
N ASN A 177 4.84 -7.62 6.62
CA ASN A 177 4.75 -6.43 7.49
C ASN A 177 3.51 -6.47 8.42
N ARG A 178 3.14 -7.65 8.90
CA ARG A 178 1.90 -7.85 9.68
C ARG A 178 2.20 -7.97 11.18
N VAL A 179 1.32 -7.37 11.97
CA VAL A 179 1.24 -7.52 13.42
C VAL A 179 0.07 -8.44 13.71
N VAL A 180 0.25 -9.44 14.55
CA VAL A 180 -0.75 -10.49 14.80
C VAL A 180 -1.21 -10.46 16.24
N LEU A 181 -2.52 -10.52 16.47
CA LEU A 181 -3.12 -10.67 17.79
C LEU A 181 -3.35 -12.15 18.07
N VAL A 182 -2.89 -12.62 19.22
CA VAL A 182 -3.00 -14.00 19.68
C VAL A 182 -3.80 -14.02 20.97
N ASN A 183 -4.75 -14.95 21.06
CA ASN A 183 -5.60 -15.12 22.24
C ASN A 183 -4.91 -15.92 23.36
N GLU A 184 -5.62 -16.10 24.46
CA GLU A 184 -5.19 -16.79 25.67
C GLU A 184 -4.84 -18.27 25.44
N ASP A 185 -5.42 -18.90 24.41
CA ASP A 185 -5.15 -20.30 24.04
C ASP A 185 -3.90 -20.46 23.15
N GLY A 186 -3.26 -19.35 22.78
CA GLY A 186 -2.13 -19.35 21.84
C GLY A 186 -2.58 -19.47 20.38
N ILE A 187 -3.82 -19.11 20.06
CA ILE A 187 -4.38 -19.13 18.70
C ILE A 187 -4.31 -17.70 18.11
N PRO A 188 -3.71 -17.50 16.93
CA PRO A 188 -3.80 -16.24 16.22
C PRO A 188 -5.26 -15.95 15.86
N VAL A 189 -5.78 -14.76 16.16
CA VAL A 189 -7.20 -14.41 15.94
C VAL A 189 -7.39 -13.24 14.98
N ALA A 190 -6.40 -12.36 14.85
CA ALA A 190 -6.48 -11.23 13.92
C ALA A 190 -5.09 -10.73 13.52
N SER A 191 -5.03 -10.03 12.40
CA SER A 191 -3.77 -9.52 11.86
C SER A 191 -3.96 -8.20 11.15
N PHE A 192 -2.98 -7.34 11.34
CA PHE A 192 -3.03 -5.92 11.04
C PHE A 192 -1.81 -5.55 10.22
N LEU A 193 -1.98 -4.69 9.21
CA LEU A 193 -0.82 -4.19 8.47
C LEU A 193 -0.10 -3.15 9.35
N GLY A 194 1.11 -3.48 9.83
CA GLY A 194 1.84 -2.65 10.80
C GLY A 194 2.24 -1.26 10.28
N THR A 195 2.30 -1.11 8.95
CA THR A 195 2.59 0.16 8.27
C THR A 195 1.34 1.02 8.04
N LYS A 196 0.14 0.52 8.36
CA LYS A 196 -1.13 1.22 8.14
C LYS A 196 -1.70 1.75 9.47
N PRO A 197 -1.74 3.07 9.68
CA PRO A 197 -2.21 3.65 10.96
C PRO A 197 -3.63 3.23 11.35
N GLY A 198 -4.54 3.09 10.37
CA GLY A 198 -5.92 2.66 10.62
C GLY A 198 -6.02 1.26 11.23
N ASP A 199 -5.19 0.32 10.77
CA ASP A 199 -5.17 -1.05 11.28
C ASP A 199 -4.56 -1.11 12.69
N MET A 200 -3.52 -0.31 12.96
CA MET A 200 -2.91 -0.23 14.30
C MET A 200 -3.84 0.45 15.31
N ASN A 201 -4.62 1.45 14.88
CA ASN A 201 -5.69 2.01 15.69
C ASN A 201 -6.81 1.00 15.96
N HIS A 202 -7.14 0.15 14.99
CA HIS A 202 -8.10 -0.95 15.17
C HIS A 202 -7.58 -1.96 16.21
N LEU A 203 -6.32 -2.39 16.09
CA LEU A 203 -5.68 -3.25 17.10
C LEU A 203 -5.78 -2.63 18.50
N ARG A 204 -5.41 -1.34 18.65
CA ARG A 204 -5.53 -0.63 19.93
C ARG A 204 -6.96 -0.64 20.46
N GLN A 205 -7.97 -0.38 19.62
CA GLN A 205 -9.37 -0.39 20.01
C GLN A 205 -9.85 -1.75 20.51
N ILE A 206 -9.37 -2.85 19.91
CA ILE A 206 -9.64 -4.22 20.38
C ILE A 206 -9.00 -4.46 21.74
N LEU A 207 -7.74 -4.04 21.93
CA LEU A 207 -7.03 -4.20 23.19
C LEU A 207 -7.66 -3.39 24.32
N ASP A 208 -8.12 -2.16 24.03
CA ASP A 208 -8.79 -1.27 24.99
C ASP A 208 -10.25 -1.69 25.29
N GLY A 209 -10.75 -2.76 24.68
CA GLY A 209 -12.13 -3.25 24.86
C GLY A 209 -13.20 -2.41 24.17
N THR A 210 -12.83 -1.37 23.42
CA THR A 210 -13.78 -0.53 22.65
C THR A 210 -14.34 -1.22 21.40
N LYS A 211 -13.71 -2.32 20.97
CA LYS A 211 -14.19 -3.20 19.90
C LYS A 211 -14.16 -4.65 20.37
N GLU A 212 -15.06 -5.46 19.81
CA GLU A 212 -15.15 -6.89 20.15
C GLU A 212 -13.83 -7.61 19.86
N PHE A 213 -13.44 -8.50 20.77
CA PHE A 213 -12.27 -9.33 20.59
C PHE A 213 -12.54 -10.40 19.51
N PRO A 214 -11.70 -10.52 18.47
CA PRO A 214 -11.93 -11.46 17.38
C PRO A 214 -11.96 -12.92 17.85
N LYS A 215 -12.88 -13.71 17.29
CA LYS A 215 -12.96 -15.16 17.53
C LYS A 215 -12.00 -15.91 16.59
N PRO A 216 -11.44 -17.06 17.02
CA PRO A 216 -10.69 -17.94 16.14
C PRO A 216 -11.47 -18.35 14.90
N GLY A 217 -10.74 -18.62 13.82
CA GLY A 217 -11.32 -19.13 12.59
C GLY A 217 -11.72 -20.60 12.61
N PRO A 218 -12.08 -21.18 11.45
CA PRO A 218 -12.23 -22.63 11.35
C PRO A 218 -10.88 -23.35 11.48
N ARG A 219 -10.85 -24.59 11.98
CA ARG A 219 -9.61 -25.41 12.05
C ARG A 219 -9.08 -25.74 10.65
N ARG A 220 -7.76 -25.97 10.48
CA ARG A 220 -7.21 -26.47 9.21
C ARG A 220 -7.91 -27.77 8.81
N GLY A 221 -8.28 -27.87 7.53
CA GLY A 221 -8.88 -29.08 6.96
C GLY A 221 -10.41 -29.17 7.08
N ALA A 222 -11.08 -28.19 7.69
CA ALA A 222 -12.55 -28.17 7.85
C ALA A 222 -13.33 -27.64 6.63
N GLY A 223 -12.68 -27.47 5.46
CA GLY A 223 -13.31 -27.05 4.20
C GLY A 223 -12.53 -27.55 2.97
N PRO A 224 -13.04 -27.40 1.74
CA PRO A 224 -12.32 -27.84 0.53
C PRO A 224 -11.01 -27.05 0.42
N GLY A 225 -9.90 -27.72 0.74
CA GLY A 225 -8.55 -27.17 0.63
C GLY A 225 -7.87 -27.66 -0.63
N PHE A 226 -7.05 -26.81 -1.25
CA PHE A 226 -6.10 -27.23 -2.26
C PHE A 226 -4.71 -26.77 -1.83
N SER A 227 -3.72 -27.62 -2.06
CA SER A 227 -2.33 -27.33 -1.75
C SER A 227 -1.64 -26.71 -2.97
N ILE A 228 -0.95 -25.59 -2.78
CA ILE A 228 -0.02 -25.07 -3.79
C ILE A 228 1.37 -25.58 -3.43
N THR A 229 1.96 -26.37 -4.33
CA THR A 229 3.35 -26.81 -4.22
C THR A 229 4.23 -25.89 -5.07
N SER A 230 5.19 -25.24 -4.42
CA SER A 230 6.22 -24.42 -5.04
C SER A 230 7.22 -25.30 -5.81
N ALA A 231 7.99 -24.69 -6.73
CA ALA A 231 8.98 -25.37 -7.56
C ALA A 231 10.12 -26.01 -6.75
N ASP A 232 10.37 -25.51 -5.52
CA ASP A 232 11.31 -26.07 -4.56
C ASP A 232 10.72 -27.24 -3.72
N GLY A 233 9.51 -27.68 -4.03
CA GLY A 233 8.81 -28.77 -3.32
C GLY A 233 8.10 -28.34 -2.04
N SER A 234 8.20 -27.08 -1.63
CA SER A 234 7.48 -26.58 -0.46
C SER A 234 5.98 -26.49 -0.74
N THR A 235 5.16 -27.12 0.11
CA THR A 235 3.71 -27.20 -0.09
C THR A 235 2.99 -26.34 0.94
N VAL A 236 2.22 -25.36 0.45
CA VAL A 236 1.40 -24.49 1.29
C VAL A 236 -0.07 -24.89 1.13
N PRO A 237 -0.73 -25.36 2.19
CA PRO A 237 -2.17 -25.62 2.14
C PRO A 237 -2.93 -24.28 2.09
N ILE A 238 -3.76 -24.10 1.06
CA ILE A 238 -4.64 -22.93 0.95
C ILE A 238 -6.07 -23.37 1.22
N GLN A 239 -6.71 -22.70 2.17
CA GLN A 239 -8.10 -22.91 2.52
C GLN A 239 -8.95 -21.74 2.01
N ILE A 240 -10.01 -22.07 1.28
CA ILE A 240 -11.04 -21.10 0.91
C ILE A 240 -12.01 -21.02 2.09
N VAL A 241 -12.01 -19.92 2.82
CA VAL A 241 -13.02 -19.64 3.85
C VAL A 241 -14.19 -18.92 3.18
N PRO A 242 -15.39 -19.52 3.10
CA PRO A 242 -16.55 -18.82 2.55
C PRO A 242 -16.91 -17.63 3.45
N VAL A 243 -17.16 -16.48 2.81
CA VAL A 243 -17.65 -15.28 3.50
C VAL A 243 -19.09 -15.57 3.95
N GLN A 244 -19.32 -15.67 5.27
CA GLN A 244 -20.68 -15.64 5.81
C GLN A 244 -21.16 -14.19 5.80
N ASP A 245 -22.14 -13.92 4.95
CA ASP A 245 -22.87 -12.67 4.90
C ASP A 245 -23.86 -12.64 6.08
N ASN A 246 -23.40 -12.14 7.23
CA ASN A 246 -24.31 -11.85 8.34
C ASN A 246 -24.94 -10.49 8.04
N GLY A 247 -26.22 -10.54 7.69
CA GLY A 247 -27.00 -9.44 7.11
C GLY A 247 -26.78 -8.08 7.77
N ALA A 248 -26.77 -7.07 6.91
CA ALA A 248 -26.74 -5.66 7.25
C ALA A 248 -27.62 -5.34 8.47
N GLU A 249 -26.95 -4.91 9.53
CA GLU A 249 -27.55 -4.23 10.67
C GLU A 249 -28.12 -2.90 10.13
N LYS A 250 -29.43 -2.88 9.85
CA LYS A 250 -30.14 -1.67 9.50
C LYS A 250 -30.23 -0.81 10.76
N ASP A 251 -29.56 0.33 10.75
CA ASP A 251 -29.85 1.46 11.62
C ASP A 251 -31.33 1.86 11.44
N GLY A 252 -32.15 1.46 12.41
CA GLY A 252 -33.58 1.77 12.47
C GLY A 252 -33.81 2.99 13.35
N ASP A 253 -34.05 4.12 12.68
CA ASP A 253 -34.56 5.36 13.25
C ASP A 253 -35.82 5.11 14.10
N SER A 254 -35.83 5.68 15.29
CA SER A 254 -36.93 5.58 16.25
C SER A 254 -38.11 6.44 15.81
N LYS A 255 -39.18 5.81 15.35
CA LYS A 255 -40.54 6.36 15.48
C LYS A 255 -41.49 5.24 15.91
N GLY A 256 -42.04 5.42 17.10
CA GLY A 256 -43.11 4.56 17.60
C GLY A 256 -44.41 4.79 16.85
N GLU A 257 -45.19 3.74 16.76
CA GLU A 257 -46.64 3.77 16.88
C GLU A 257 -47.14 2.36 17.22
N ASP A 258 -48.29 2.36 17.87
CA ASP A 258 -48.90 1.38 18.76
C ASP A 258 -49.69 0.27 18.02
N ALA A 259 -50.31 -0.63 18.80
CA ALA A 259 -51.13 -1.80 18.46
C ALA A 259 -50.32 -3.06 18.09
N GLY A 260 -50.49 -4.23 18.70
CA GLY A 260 -51.62 -4.75 19.44
C GLY A 260 -52.00 -6.11 18.84
N ASP A 261 -51.92 -7.16 19.66
CA ASP A 261 -52.77 -8.37 19.68
C ASP A 261 -52.02 -9.72 19.66
N ARG A 262 -52.70 -10.63 20.37
CA ARG A 262 -52.33 -11.92 20.96
C ARG A 262 -52.13 -13.02 19.92
N GLY A 263 -51.50 -14.13 20.33
CA GLY A 263 -51.59 -15.38 19.58
C GLY A 263 -50.60 -16.45 19.96
N GLU A 264 -50.87 -17.08 21.09
CA GLU A 264 -50.36 -18.35 21.61
C GLU A 264 -50.52 -19.52 20.60
N GLY A 265 -49.58 -20.49 20.58
CA GLY A 265 -49.75 -21.75 19.85
C GLY A 265 -48.46 -22.47 19.44
N ASP A 266 -47.98 -23.33 20.31
CA ASP A 266 -46.88 -24.29 20.11
C ASP A 266 -47.42 -25.60 19.46
N PRO A 267 -46.65 -26.70 19.33
CA PRO A 267 -46.07 -27.23 18.10
C PRO A 267 -46.73 -28.55 17.63
N GLU A 268 -46.35 -29.11 16.46
CA GLU A 268 -46.13 -30.56 16.29
C GLU A 268 -45.73 -31.00 14.85
N LYS A 269 -44.69 -31.86 14.82
CA LYS A 269 -44.49 -33.11 14.05
C LYS A 269 -44.60 -33.15 12.51
N GLY A 270 -43.61 -33.83 11.92
CA GLY A 270 -43.92 -34.93 10.98
C GLY A 270 -43.04 -35.06 9.72
N ALA A 271 -41.96 -35.83 9.85
CA ALA A 271 -41.36 -36.79 8.91
C ALA A 271 -41.67 -36.82 7.38
N SER A 272 -40.55 -36.93 6.64
CA SER A 272 -40.23 -37.81 5.50
C SER A 272 -40.90 -37.66 4.12
N ALA A 273 -40.06 -37.38 3.11
CA ALA A 273 -39.86 -38.07 1.83
C ALA A 273 -38.94 -37.15 0.99
N GLY A 274 -37.82 -37.55 0.37
CA GLY A 274 -37.58 -38.74 -0.41
C GLY A 274 -37.82 -38.44 -1.90
N ALA A 275 -36.88 -37.77 -2.58
CA ALA A 275 -36.80 -37.76 -4.05
C ALA A 275 -35.39 -37.35 -4.51
N GLU A 276 -34.74 -38.28 -5.18
CA GLU A 276 -33.45 -38.21 -5.86
C GLU A 276 -33.58 -37.39 -7.17
N HIS A 277 -32.58 -36.58 -7.52
CA HIS A 277 -32.30 -36.32 -8.94
C HIS A 277 -30.82 -35.95 -9.18
N GLU A 278 -30.13 -36.93 -9.77
CA GLU A 278 -29.15 -36.90 -10.86
C GLU A 278 -28.04 -35.83 -10.94
N ARG A 279 -26.81 -36.36 -11.09
CA ARG A 279 -25.56 -35.67 -11.38
C ARG A 279 -25.33 -35.72 -12.89
N ASP A 280 -25.04 -34.58 -13.52
CA ASP A 280 -24.42 -34.55 -14.85
C ASP A 280 -22.98 -34.05 -14.75
N VAL A 281 -22.05 -34.97 -15.01
CA VAL A 281 -20.62 -34.73 -15.17
C VAL A 281 -20.34 -34.89 -16.67
N ILE A 282 -20.00 -33.79 -17.36
CA ILE A 282 -19.51 -33.85 -18.72
C ILE A 282 -18.00 -34.06 -18.68
N ALA A 283 -17.58 -35.29 -18.99
CA ALA A 283 -16.23 -35.63 -19.38
C ALA A 283 -16.03 -35.37 -20.88
N VAL A 284 -14.92 -34.72 -21.24
CA VAL A 284 -14.38 -34.80 -22.61
C VAL A 284 -12.89 -35.13 -22.49
N GLU A 285 -12.58 -36.36 -22.89
CA GLU A 285 -11.24 -36.89 -23.10
C GLU A 285 -10.95 -36.84 -24.60
N GLN A 286 -9.75 -36.37 -25.01
CA GLN A 286 -9.03 -37.03 -26.11
C GLN A 286 -7.54 -36.66 -26.22
N LYS A 287 -6.77 -37.75 -26.23
CA LYS A 287 -5.36 -38.02 -26.56
C LYS A 287 -4.78 -37.33 -27.81
N GLN A 288 -3.45 -37.10 -27.78
CA GLN A 288 -2.47 -37.47 -28.83
C GLN A 288 -1.04 -37.40 -28.22
N SER A 289 -0.41 -38.54 -27.91
CA SER A 289 0.55 -39.33 -28.71
C SER A 289 2.00 -38.80 -28.70
N VAL A 290 2.88 -39.63 -28.15
CA VAL A 290 4.33 -39.49 -27.98
C VAL A 290 5.06 -39.91 -29.26
N GLU A 291 6.01 -39.10 -29.72
CA GLU A 291 7.23 -39.53 -30.44
C GLU A 291 8.40 -38.61 -30.03
N GLU A 292 9.60 -39.19 -29.92
CA GLU A 292 10.80 -38.74 -29.21
C GLU A 292 11.87 -38.17 -30.19
N PRO A 293 13.13 -37.90 -29.79
CA PRO A 293 13.70 -36.65 -29.28
C PRO A 293 14.56 -35.89 -30.31
N LEU A 294 14.68 -34.57 -30.15
CA LEU A 294 15.78 -33.80 -30.76
C LEU A 294 16.26 -32.73 -29.78
N SER A 295 17.55 -32.84 -29.47
CA SER A 295 18.34 -31.93 -28.66
C SER A 295 18.25 -30.49 -29.17
N GLU A 296 17.67 -29.60 -28.39
CA GLU A 296 17.87 -28.16 -28.59
C GLU A 296 17.84 -27.42 -27.26
N GLN A 297 19.05 -27.15 -26.76
CA GLN A 297 19.45 -26.05 -25.88
C GLN A 297 18.51 -25.70 -24.72
N VAL A 298 18.89 -26.18 -23.52
CA VAL A 298 18.41 -25.67 -22.23
C VAL A 298 18.66 -24.16 -22.16
N PRO A 299 17.64 -23.29 -22.06
CA PRO A 299 17.85 -21.92 -21.66
C PRO A 299 18.09 -21.92 -20.15
N ASP A 300 19.27 -21.40 -19.82
CA ASP A 300 19.77 -20.95 -18.53
C ASP A 300 18.70 -20.66 -17.45
N ALA A 301 18.90 -21.27 -16.29
CA ALA A 301 18.09 -21.12 -15.09
C ALA A 301 18.24 -19.69 -14.53
N THR A 302 17.34 -18.80 -14.95
CA THR A 302 17.11 -17.49 -14.32
C THR A 302 15.65 -17.35 -13.91
N GLU A 303 15.25 -18.03 -12.84
CA GLU A 303 14.06 -17.66 -12.06
C GLU A 303 14.37 -16.38 -11.27
N GLY A 304 13.87 -15.19 -11.52
CA GLY A 304 12.93 -14.69 -12.51
C GLY A 304 12.64 -13.23 -12.13
N GLU A 305 13.59 -12.32 -12.40
CA GLU A 305 13.28 -10.88 -12.31
C GLU A 305 12.11 -10.60 -13.27
N MET A 306 10.98 -10.19 -12.71
CA MET A 306 9.82 -9.84 -13.50
C MET A 306 10.19 -8.71 -14.48
N SER A 307 10.19 -9.03 -15.78
CA SER A 307 10.48 -8.06 -16.84
C SER A 307 9.72 -6.74 -16.61
N PRO A 308 10.36 -5.57 -16.79
CA PRO A 308 9.72 -4.26 -16.66
C PRO A 308 8.37 -4.15 -17.39
N ALA A 309 8.22 -4.82 -18.53
CA ALA A 309 6.97 -4.85 -19.28
C ALA A 309 5.86 -5.62 -18.54
N LYS A 310 6.21 -6.79 -17.99
CA LYS A 310 5.28 -7.60 -17.18
C LYS A 310 4.91 -6.86 -15.89
N HIS A 311 5.87 -6.19 -15.26
CA HIS A 311 5.62 -5.33 -14.10
C HIS A 311 4.61 -4.22 -14.40
N ASN A 312 4.81 -3.46 -15.48
CA ASN A 312 3.90 -2.38 -15.87
C ASN A 312 2.48 -2.89 -16.20
N ARG A 313 2.35 -4.04 -16.87
CA ARG A 313 1.04 -4.65 -17.16
C ARG A 313 0.28 -5.04 -15.90
N LEU A 314 0.96 -5.56 -14.88
CA LEU A 314 0.30 -5.91 -13.61
C LEU A 314 -0.19 -4.66 -12.87
N ILE A 315 0.54 -3.55 -12.96
CA ILE A 315 0.08 -2.26 -12.42
C ILE A 315 -1.21 -1.83 -13.14
N ASP A 316 -1.23 -1.92 -14.47
CA ASP A 316 -2.41 -1.53 -15.27
C ASP A 316 -3.65 -2.39 -14.97
N GLN A 317 -3.47 -3.66 -14.65
CA GLN A 317 -4.57 -4.54 -14.23
C GLN A 317 -5.16 -4.15 -12.87
N LYS A 318 -4.33 -3.65 -11.95
CA LYS A 318 -4.75 -3.27 -10.59
C LYS A 318 -5.31 -1.86 -10.50
N LEU A 319 -5.02 -0.98 -11.46
CA LEU A 319 -5.42 0.42 -11.40
C LEU A 319 -6.84 0.65 -11.96
N PRO A 320 -7.68 1.43 -11.25
CA PRO A 320 -8.96 1.87 -11.80
C PRO A 320 -8.75 2.76 -13.04
N ALA A 321 -9.75 2.82 -13.93
CA ALA A 321 -9.64 3.49 -15.23
C ALA A 321 -9.23 4.98 -15.12
N TRP A 322 -9.79 5.71 -14.15
CA TRP A 322 -9.41 7.12 -13.90
C TRP A 322 -7.92 7.27 -13.56
N ALA A 323 -7.36 6.34 -12.77
CA ALA A 323 -5.96 6.40 -12.34
C ALA A 323 -5.01 6.05 -13.49
N ARG A 324 -5.42 5.14 -14.39
CA ARG A 324 -4.66 4.82 -15.60
C ARG A 324 -4.55 6.01 -16.57
N ALA A 325 -5.53 6.92 -16.57
CA ALA A 325 -5.51 8.11 -17.42
C ALA A 325 -4.63 9.26 -16.90
N LEU A 326 -4.30 9.28 -15.59
CA LEU A 326 -3.56 10.38 -14.97
C LEU A 326 -2.16 10.64 -15.56
N PRO A 327 -1.33 9.63 -15.91
CA PRO A 327 -0.05 9.88 -16.58
C PRO A 327 -0.21 10.63 -17.91
N THR A 328 -1.23 10.32 -18.70
CA THR A 328 -1.53 11.02 -19.96
C THR A 328 -1.98 12.45 -19.70
N LEU A 329 -2.88 12.65 -18.72
CA LEU A 329 -3.29 13.99 -18.27
C LEU A 329 -2.09 14.83 -17.84
N ASN A 330 -1.15 14.25 -17.09
CA ASN A 330 0.07 14.92 -16.66
C ASN A 330 0.94 15.37 -17.84
N ALA A 331 1.08 14.55 -18.88
CA ALA A 331 1.80 14.92 -20.09
C ALA A 331 1.12 16.09 -20.84
N VAL A 332 -0.21 16.08 -20.92
CA VAL A 332 -0.99 17.18 -21.52
C VAL A 332 -0.80 18.48 -20.73
N LEU A 333 -0.92 18.44 -19.40
CA LEU A 333 -0.76 19.61 -18.55
C LEU A 333 0.65 20.20 -18.65
N ASN A 334 1.69 19.36 -18.67
CA ASN A 334 3.07 19.82 -18.91
C ASN A 334 3.25 20.45 -20.30
N SER A 335 2.61 19.90 -21.33
CA SER A 335 2.65 20.46 -22.69
C SER A 335 2.00 21.84 -22.74
N LEU A 336 0.83 21.99 -22.10
CA LEU A 336 0.13 23.27 -22.00
C LEU A 336 0.94 24.30 -21.19
N ALA A 337 1.58 23.88 -20.10
CA ALA A 337 2.48 24.74 -19.32
C ALA A 337 3.66 25.22 -20.17
N ALA A 338 4.31 24.33 -20.92
CA ALA A 338 5.41 24.68 -21.83
C ALA A 338 4.97 25.70 -22.90
N ILE A 339 3.78 25.51 -23.51
CA ILE A 339 3.20 26.45 -24.48
C ILE A 339 2.95 27.81 -23.82
N CYS A 340 2.38 27.85 -22.61
CA CYS A 340 2.16 29.10 -21.87
C CYS A 340 3.47 29.82 -21.54
N LEU A 341 4.52 29.07 -21.18
CA LEU A 341 5.84 29.63 -20.88
C LEU A 341 6.49 30.25 -22.13
N VAL A 342 6.50 29.54 -23.26
CA VAL A 342 7.04 30.04 -24.53
C VAL A 342 6.28 31.27 -25.01
N THR A 343 4.95 31.19 -25.06
CA THR A 343 4.10 32.31 -25.49
C THR A 343 4.21 33.49 -24.53
N GLY A 344 4.38 33.25 -23.24
CA GLY A 344 4.60 34.28 -22.23
C GLY A 344 5.97 34.96 -22.38
N LEU A 345 7.01 34.22 -22.79
CA LEU A 345 8.31 34.79 -23.14
C LEU A 345 8.23 35.63 -24.43
N MET A 346 7.45 35.19 -25.43
CA MET A 346 7.20 35.98 -26.64
C MET A 346 6.44 37.27 -26.28
N ALA A 347 5.41 37.19 -25.43
CA ALA A 347 4.62 38.34 -25.02
C ALA A 347 5.44 39.43 -24.31
N ILE A 348 6.35 39.04 -23.40
CA ILE A 348 7.22 40.03 -22.73
C ILE A 348 8.26 40.63 -23.67
N ARG A 349 8.75 39.86 -24.66
CA ARG A 349 9.62 40.41 -25.72
C ARG A 349 8.88 41.44 -26.58
N SER A 350 7.61 41.21 -26.86
CA SER A 350 6.71 42.17 -27.52
C SER A 350 6.22 43.30 -26.59
N GLN A 351 6.81 43.47 -25.40
CA GLN A 351 6.43 44.46 -24.39
C GLN A 351 4.96 44.37 -23.90
N ASN A 352 4.24 43.29 -24.21
CA ASN A 352 2.87 43.09 -23.76
C ASN A 352 2.85 42.47 -22.35
N ARG A 353 2.93 43.33 -21.34
CA ARG A 353 3.03 42.93 -19.92
C ARG A 353 1.78 42.24 -19.39
N ASP A 354 0.59 42.66 -19.84
CA ASP A 354 -0.66 42.05 -19.39
C ASP A 354 -0.81 40.62 -19.91
N ARG A 355 -0.49 40.40 -21.19
CA ARG A 355 -0.48 39.05 -21.78
C ARG A 355 0.57 38.16 -21.11
N HIS A 356 1.78 38.68 -20.86
CA HIS A 356 2.80 37.96 -20.11
C HIS A 356 2.30 37.55 -18.72
N ARG A 357 1.73 38.49 -17.94
CA ARG A 357 1.18 38.23 -16.60
C ARG A 357 0.13 37.12 -16.64
N ASN A 358 -0.84 37.23 -17.53
CA ASN A 358 -1.94 36.26 -17.62
C ASN A 358 -1.41 34.87 -18.01
N LEU A 359 -0.46 34.79 -18.95
CA LEU A 359 0.17 33.52 -19.35
C LEU A 359 1.02 32.91 -18.24
N MET A 360 1.78 33.70 -17.47
CA MET A 360 2.55 33.19 -16.32
C MET A 360 1.64 32.65 -15.21
N ILE A 361 0.54 33.35 -14.90
CA ILE A 361 -0.45 32.89 -13.93
C ILE A 361 -1.10 31.59 -14.43
N THR A 362 -1.47 31.54 -15.71
CA THR A 362 -2.06 30.34 -16.32
C THR A 362 -1.09 29.15 -16.26
N ALA A 363 0.17 29.35 -16.64
CA ALA A 363 1.22 28.32 -16.55
C ALA A 363 1.41 27.81 -15.10
N PHE A 364 1.36 28.72 -14.13
CA PHE A 364 1.45 28.38 -12.71
C PHE A 364 0.27 27.53 -12.24
N VAL A 365 -0.96 27.93 -12.56
CA VAL A 365 -2.18 27.16 -12.22
C VAL A 365 -2.15 25.78 -12.87
N ILE A 366 -1.81 25.68 -14.16
CA ILE A 366 -1.64 24.40 -14.86
C ILE A 366 -0.57 23.54 -14.17
N SER A 367 0.54 24.14 -13.73
CA SER A 367 1.62 23.42 -13.04
C SER A 367 1.20 22.92 -11.65
N VAL A 368 0.34 23.65 -10.94
CA VAL A 368 -0.27 23.19 -9.69
C VAL A 368 -1.22 22.02 -9.94
N LEU A 369 -2.09 22.12 -10.96
CA LEU A 369 -2.97 21.02 -11.36
C LEU A 369 -2.18 19.77 -11.78
N PHE A 370 -1.09 19.96 -12.52
CA PHE A 370 -0.15 18.89 -12.86
C PHE A 370 0.42 18.23 -11.59
N LEU A 371 0.90 19.02 -10.62
CA LEU A 371 1.47 18.49 -9.40
C LEU A 371 0.44 17.68 -8.59
N LEU A 372 -0.78 18.20 -8.45
CA LEU A 372 -1.88 17.50 -7.77
C LEU A 372 -2.24 16.18 -8.48
N SER A 373 -2.38 16.21 -9.81
CA SER A 373 -2.65 15.01 -10.62
C SER A 373 -1.49 13.99 -10.56
N TYR A 374 -0.24 14.46 -10.58
CA TYR A 374 0.95 13.62 -10.42
C TYR A 374 1.02 12.93 -9.06
N MET A 375 0.78 13.67 -7.97
CA MET A 375 0.75 13.10 -6.63
C MET A 375 -0.42 12.12 -6.47
N THR A 376 -1.58 12.42 -7.05
CA THR A 376 -2.74 11.53 -7.06
C THR A 376 -2.44 10.23 -7.81
N SER A 377 -1.75 10.31 -8.94
CA SER A 377 -1.32 9.14 -9.72
C SER A 377 -0.37 8.24 -8.92
N HIS A 378 0.62 8.82 -8.23
CA HIS A 378 1.54 8.07 -7.37
C HIS A 378 0.83 7.47 -6.15
N TYR A 379 -0.09 8.22 -5.54
CA TYR A 379 -0.90 7.74 -4.44
C TYR A 379 -1.79 6.55 -4.87
N ALA A 380 -2.41 6.63 -6.04
CA ALA A 380 -3.21 5.53 -6.59
C ALA A 380 -2.35 4.29 -6.87
N MET A 381 -1.16 4.45 -7.47
CA MET A 381 -0.22 3.35 -7.68
C MET A 381 0.22 2.70 -6.36
N TYR A 382 0.48 3.49 -5.33
CA TYR A 382 0.83 2.98 -4.01
C TYR A 382 -0.35 2.26 -3.34
N LYS A 383 -1.55 2.85 -3.40
CA LYS A 383 -2.77 2.31 -2.75
C LYS A 383 -3.28 1.03 -3.39
N TYR A 384 -3.29 0.95 -4.73
CA TYR A 384 -3.92 -0.16 -5.46
C TYR A 384 -2.92 -1.22 -5.94
N ALA A 385 -1.68 -0.83 -6.25
CA ALA A 385 -0.69 -1.72 -6.83
C ALA A 385 0.54 -1.94 -5.94
N GLU A 386 0.62 -1.29 -4.76
CA GLU A 386 1.75 -1.37 -3.80
C GLU A 386 3.12 -1.06 -4.42
N VAL A 387 3.13 -0.26 -5.49
CA VAL A 387 4.34 0.14 -6.21
C VAL A 387 4.47 1.66 -6.24
N ARG A 388 5.72 2.14 -6.32
CA ARG A 388 6.02 3.58 -6.32
C ARG A 388 6.06 4.21 -7.72
N GLY A 389 5.97 3.41 -8.79
CA GLY A 389 5.99 3.92 -10.16
C GLY A 389 6.19 2.81 -11.20
N ARG A 390 6.08 3.19 -12.48
CA ARG A 390 6.36 2.31 -13.63
C ARG A 390 7.85 2.18 -13.87
N ARG A 391 8.26 1.07 -14.50
CA ARG A 391 9.65 0.81 -14.90
C ARG A 391 9.83 1.07 -16.40
N PHE A 392 10.93 1.72 -16.77
CA PHE A 392 11.29 1.84 -18.19
C PHE A 392 11.73 0.48 -18.74
N THR A 393 11.24 0.14 -19.93
CA THR A 393 11.50 -1.17 -20.56
C THR A 393 12.74 -1.18 -21.44
N GLY A 394 13.19 -0.02 -21.92
CA GLY A 394 14.35 0.08 -22.80
C GLY A 394 15.67 -0.38 -22.14
N GLN A 395 16.54 -1.00 -22.93
CA GLN A 395 17.85 -1.54 -22.52
C GLN A 395 19.01 -0.78 -23.17
N GLY A 396 20.24 -1.02 -22.69
CA GLY A 396 21.46 -0.48 -23.28
C GLY A 396 21.51 1.05 -23.29
N VAL A 397 21.80 1.64 -24.45
CA VAL A 397 21.93 3.10 -24.63
C VAL A 397 20.63 3.84 -24.25
N TRP A 398 19.47 3.25 -24.56
CA TRP A 398 18.17 3.86 -24.26
C TRP A 398 17.89 3.96 -22.77
N TRP A 399 18.32 2.97 -21.99
CA TRP A 399 18.27 3.03 -20.55
C TRP A 399 19.14 4.17 -20.02
N GLY A 400 20.37 4.29 -20.53
CA GLY A 400 21.29 5.39 -20.17
C GLY A 400 20.71 6.78 -20.48
N LEU A 401 20.12 6.95 -21.67
CA LEU A 401 19.46 8.21 -22.07
C LEU A 401 18.25 8.52 -21.19
N TYR A 402 17.43 7.53 -20.87
CA TYR A 402 16.29 7.69 -19.97
C TYR A 402 16.75 8.20 -18.59
N GLN A 403 17.77 7.57 -18.01
CA GLN A 403 18.29 7.96 -16.70
C GLN A 403 18.97 9.33 -16.71
N LEU A 404 19.67 9.66 -17.80
CA LEU A 404 20.29 10.97 -18.00
C LEU A 404 19.26 12.10 -18.05
N ILE A 405 18.05 11.84 -18.53
CA ILE A 405 16.95 12.82 -18.54
C ILE A 405 16.20 12.81 -17.21
N LEU A 406 15.90 11.62 -16.66
CA LEU A 406 15.06 11.45 -15.48
C LEU A 406 15.68 12.07 -14.23
N TRP A 407 16.96 11.80 -13.94
CA TRP A 407 17.60 12.27 -12.70
C TRP A 407 17.63 13.80 -12.62
N PRO A 408 18.12 14.53 -13.64
CA PRO A 408 18.06 15.99 -13.65
C PRO A 408 16.62 16.50 -13.64
N HIS A 409 15.69 15.85 -14.34
CA HIS A 409 14.28 16.26 -14.33
C HIS A 409 13.71 16.27 -12.92
N ILE A 410 13.89 15.19 -12.14
CA ILE A 410 13.38 15.11 -10.76
C ILE A 410 14.00 16.20 -9.87
N ALA A 411 15.33 16.36 -9.94
CA ALA A 411 16.04 17.36 -9.14
C ALA A 411 15.58 18.79 -9.45
N LEU A 412 15.45 19.12 -10.75
CA LEU A 412 15.01 20.44 -11.19
C LEU A 412 13.52 20.67 -10.94
N ALA A 413 12.67 19.64 -11.09
CA ALA A 413 11.24 19.73 -10.79
C ALA A 413 10.98 20.09 -9.33
N ALA A 414 11.77 19.54 -8.40
CA ALA A 414 11.68 19.88 -6.98
C ALA A 414 12.00 21.38 -6.72
N ALA A 415 12.87 22.00 -7.52
CA ALA A 415 13.22 23.41 -7.38
C ALA A 415 12.17 24.36 -7.96
N VAL A 416 11.40 23.94 -8.98
CA VAL A 416 10.46 24.82 -9.72
C VAL A 416 9.42 25.49 -8.80
N PRO A 417 8.70 24.79 -7.90
CA PRO A 417 7.71 25.43 -7.04
C PRO A 417 8.30 26.57 -6.19
N VAL A 418 9.48 26.34 -5.61
CA VAL A 418 10.18 27.33 -4.78
C VAL A 418 10.58 28.55 -5.61
N LEU A 419 11.18 28.32 -6.78
CA LEU A 419 11.62 29.37 -7.69
C LEU A 419 10.43 30.17 -8.24
N ALA A 420 9.36 29.49 -8.66
CA ALA A 420 8.16 30.11 -9.19
C ALA A 420 7.52 31.04 -8.13
N ILE A 421 7.33 30.55 -6.90
CA ILE A 421 6.79 31.36 -5.80
C ILE A 421 7.64 32.61 -5.57
N ARG A 422 8.97 32.49 -5.53
CA ARG A 422 9.86 33.66 -5.35
C ARG A 422 9.77 34.67 -6.49
N VAL A 423 9.68 34.21 -7.75
CA VAL A 423 9.51 35.07 -8.92
C VAL A 423 8.17 35.84 -8.85
N PHE A 424 7.10 35.19 -8.41
CA PHE A 424 5.80 35.82 -8.17
C PHE A 424 5.83 36.81 -7.01
N GLN A 425 6.47 36.46 -5.88
CA GLN A 425 6.64 37.38 -4.75
C GLN A 425 7.34 38.68 -5.19
N HIS A 426 8.40 38.60 -6.01
CA HIS A 426 9.05 39.78 -6.57
C HIS A 426 8.14 40.57 -7.52
N ALA A 427 7.32 39.88 -8.32
CA ALA A 427 6.35 40.54 -9.20
C ALA A 427 5.26 41.29 -8.41
N PHE A 428 4.70 40.68 -7.36
CA PHE A 428 3.69 41.29 -6.50
C PHE A 428 4.25 42.45 -5.68
N ALA A 429 5.51 42.35 -5.23
CA ALA A 429 6.22 43.44 -4.57
C ALA A 429 6.68 44.55 -5.55
N GLN A 430 6.32 44.47 -6.83
CA GLN A 430 6.75 45.38 -7.90
C GLN A 430 8.27 45.56 -8.03
N ARG A 431 9.06 44.56 -7.62
CA ARG A 431 10.53 44.55 -7.72
C ARG A 431 10.97 43.98 -9.06
N TRP A 432 10.80 44.76 -10.12
CA TRP A 432 10.99 44.30 -11.52
C TRP A 432 12.41 43.82 -11.83
N ASP A 433 13.44 44.46 -11.27
CA ASP A 433 14.84 44.05 -11.49
C ASP A 433 15.15 42.70 -10.87
N ALA A 434 14.69 42.49 -9.62
CA ALA A 434 14.81 41.21 -8.92
C ALA A 434 14.01 40.11 -9.61
N HIS A 435 12.77 40.40 -10.01
CA HIS A 435 11.94 39.50 -10.81
C HIS A 435 12.66 39.07 -12.09
N ARG A 436 13.23 40.02 -12.86
CA ARG A 436 13.95 39.74 -14.10
C ARG A 436 15.21 38.90 -13.86
N LYS A 437 15.99 39.22 -12.83
CA LYS A 437 17.23 38.48 -12.50
C LYS A 437 16.91 37.01 -12.16
N LEU A 438 15.89 36.78 -11.34
CA LEU A 438 15.48 35.44 -10.96
C LEU A 438 14.79 34.70 -12.12
N ALA A 439 13.92 35.37 -12.88
CA ALA A 439 13.22 34.78 -14.03
C ALA A 439 14.18 34.26 -15.11
N LYS A 440 15.36 34.88 -15.31
CA LYS A 440 16.40 34.36 -16.23
C LYS A 440 16.93 32.97 -15.82
N VAL A 441 16.85 32.62 -14.54
CA VAL A 441 17.22 31.31 -14.01
C VAL A 441 16.00 30.38 -13.95
N THR A 442 14.86 30.88 -13.47
CA THR A 442 13.64 30.09 -13.31
C THR A 442 13.06 29.63 -14.64
N PHE A 443 13.03 30.49 -15.66
CA PHE A 443 12.46 30.17 -16.96
C PHE A 443 13.09 28.93 -17.62
N PRO A 444 14.42 28.85 -17.84
CA PRO A 444 15.02 27.68 -18.49
C PRO A 444 14.82 26.40 -17.69
N ILE A 445 14.85 26.46 -16.35
CA ILE A 445 14.59 25.30 -15.48
C ILE A 445 13.14 24.83 -15.65
N TRP A 446 12.17 25.75 -15.55
CA TRP A 446 10.75 25.42 -15.66
C TRP A 446 10.40 24.89 -17.07
N MET A 447 10.99 25.49 -18.11
CA MET A 447 10.84 25.01 -19.48
C MET A 447 11.43 23.62 -19.67
N TYR A 448 12.66 23.38 -19.17
CA TYR A 448 13.31 22.07 -19.23
C TYR A 448 12.44 20.99 -18.59
N VAL A 449 11.97 21.19 -17.37
CA VAL A 449 11.12 20.24 -16.64
C VAL A 449 9.81 19.99 -17.39
N SER A 450 9.15 21.04 -17.89
CA SER A 450 7.87 20.90 -18.62
C SER A 450 8.03 20.05 -19.88
N VAL A 451 9.09 20.26 -20.66
CA VAL A 451 9.36 19.49 -21.90
C VAL A 451 9.80 18.07 -21.59
N THR A 452 10.79 17.91 -20.69
CA THR A 452 11.33 16.58 -20.35
C THR A 452 10.31 15.70 -19.65
N GLY A 453 9.33 16.25 -18.93
CA GLY A 453 8.21 15.48 -18.39
C GLY A 453 7.37 14.79 -19.47
N VAL A 454 7.16 15.45 -20.61
CA VAL A 454 6.48 14.86 -21.77
C VAL A 454 7.35 13.80 -22.42
N VAL A 455 8.65 14.05 -22.58
CA VAL A 455 9.60 13.08 -23.13
C VAL A 455 9.64 11.81 -22.27
N ILE A 456 9.75 11.94 -20.94
CA ILE A 456 9.73 10.81 -20.00
C ILE A 456 8.41 10.02 -20.14
N TYR A 457 7.27 10.72 -20.25
CA TYR A 457 5.98 10.07 -20.48
C TYR A 457 5.97 9.26 -21.79
N LEU A 458 6.44 9.83 -22.90
CA LEU A 458 6.51 9.15 -24.19
C LEU A 458 7.44 7.93 -24.12
N MET A 459 8.59 8.07 -23.46
CA MET A 459 9.53 6.98 -23.24
C MET A 459 8.91 5.84 -22.42
N LEU A 460 8.10 6.15 -21.40
CA LEU A 460 7.47 5.14 -20.55
C LEU A 460 6.27 4.44 -21.20
N ASN A 461 5.51 5.12 -22.06
CA ASN A 461 4.20 4.61 -22.53
C ASN A 461 4.14 4.27 -24.01
N HIS A 462 4.97 4.89 -24.85
CA HIS A 462 4.88 4.77 -26.30
C HIS A 462 6.18 4.34 -26.97
N TRP A 463 7.24 4.08 -26.19
CA TRP A 463 8.52 3.65 -26.75
C TRP A 463 8.48 2.20 -27.24
N PRO A 464 8.65 1.95 -28.55
CA PRO A 464 8.66 0.59 -29.08
C PRO A 464 10.05 -0.03 -28.85
N GLY A 465 10.14 -0.94 -27.87
CA GLY A 465 11.30 -1.82 -27.70
C GLY A 465 12.47 -1.21 -26.90
N ALA A 466 12.75 -1.81 -25.75
CA ALA A 466 13.56 -3.01 -25.77
C ALA A 466 12.82 -4.12 -25.01
#